data_AF-A0A7C1ZKG4-F1
#
_entry.id   AF-A0A7C1ZKG4-F1
#
_cell.length_a   1.000
_cell.length_b   1.000
_cell.length_c   1.000
_cell.angle_alpha   90.00
_cell.angle_beta   90.00
_cell.angle_gamma   90.00
#
_symmetry.space_group_name_H-M   'P 1'
#
loop_
_entity.id
_entity.type
_entity.pdbx_description
1 polymer ?
#
loop_
_entity_poly.entity_id
_entity_poly.type
_entity_poly.pdbx_seq_one_letter_code
_entity_poly.pdbx_strand_id
1 'polypeptide(L)'
;MAAIDLPKSPNVFHPEKPSAVGSRNSLAQEFRDQQAEVDLLLSEEVDKVISHVTSKLPNDVLNNLDVMGGLKEKIYNYFNQNYQNMFNRFIVTTEDEMVKKVRNFIDKEEMKSLARYTPKEISSLLDQVGGLDKFNTGEIEKSIVNMYGHLQGHIQRGVNDLENLTNSLLRQKTDVGAFIRGENAYSIVKCTFKDNLMRPKSVTDVKLSVNMLDSELISPIFHYQVTVEYLVKDLISKNIMDLIDKTIDQLKDEIIDQGREELSDGEILFEKLKKVTDHTSDDKDDPKSKRYAFFSKVLMDRVEDLRAEIDPEEYDAVNVRENLKKIIDIENIRNRGFNTAINSITSILDTSKMGYQYVENLKNARELILREYEDTDPTTLPDERYSIKMKYYDQTQLQEERKAYDVMVKSFEIEVEHIWDLSLIHI
;
A
#
# COMPACT_ATOMS: atom_id res chain seq x y z
N MET A 1 -49.35 13.75 -37.06
CA MET A 1 -48.41 13.70 -38.20
C MET A 1 -47.55 12.47 -38.01
N ALA A 2 -47.62 11.51 -38.94
CA ALA A 2 -46.89 10.25 -38.87
C ALA A 2 -45.38 10.52 -38.84
N ALA A 3 -44.68 9.94 -37.87
CA ALA A 3 -43.22 9.97 -37.83
C ALA A 3 -42.71 9.27 -39.09
N ILE A 4 -42.05 10.01 -39.97
CA ILE A 4 -41.30 9.43 -41.09
C ILE A 4 -40.18 8.62 -40.46
N ASP A 5 -40.35 7.30 -40.42
CA ASP A 5 -39.35 6.37 -39.91
C ASP A 5 -38.18 6.36 -40.91
N LEU A 6 -37.17 7.19 -40.64
CA LEU A 6 -35.96 7.25 -41.45
C LEU A 6 -35.30 5.86 -41.41
N PRO A 7 -35.01 5.22 -42.56
CA PRO A 7 -34.45 3.89 -42.58
C PRO A 7 -33.11 3.85 -41.83
N LYS A 8 -32.97 2.91 -40.89
CA LYS A 8 -31.75 2.75 -40.09
C LYS A 8 -30.53 2.58 -40.99
N SER A 9 -29.48 3.36 -40.71
CA SER A 9 -28.23 3.33 -41.47
C SER A 9 -27.62 1.91 -41.47
N PRO A 10 -27.12 1.40 -42.61
CA PRO A 10 -26.54 0.07 -42.67
C PRO A 10 -25.26 0.00 -41.83
N ASN A 11 -25.17 -0.98 -40.92
CA ASN A 11 -24.00 -1.19 -40.07
C ASN A 11 -22.88 -1.95 -40.80
N VAL A 12 -22.42 -1.40 -41.93
CA VAL A 12 -21.40 -1.98 -42.82
C VAL A 12 -20.37 -0.91 -43.14
N PHE A 13 -19.10 -1.27 -43.28
CA PHE A 13 -18.06 -0.38 -43.79
C PHE A 13 -18.03 -0.42 -45.32
N HIS A 14 -18.35 0.70 -45.97
CA HIS A 14 -18.29 0.78 -47.44
C HIS A 14 -18.13 2.25 -47.89
N PRO A 15 -17.14 2.57 -48.74
CA PRO A 15 -16.81 3.96 -49.08
C PRO A 15 -17.88 4.67 -49.94
N GLU A 16 -18.64 3.92 -50.75
CA GLU A 16 -19.62 4.50 -51.69
C GLU A 16 -21.09 4.29 -51.30
N LYS A 17 -21.37 3.42 -50.32
CA LYS A 17 -22.74 3.02 -50.00
C LYS A 17 -23.38 4.07 -49.09
N PRO A 18 -24.51 4.70 -49.47
CA PRO A 18 -25.09 5.79 -48.69
C PRO A 18 -25.29 5.44 -47.21
N SER A 19 -24.78 6.30 -46.33
CA SER A 19 -24.86 6.17 -44.86
C SER A 19 -24.22 4.90 -44.25
N ALA A 20 -23.36 4.21 -44.99
CA ALA A 20 -22.47 3.19 -44.44
C ALA A 20 -21.32 3.85 -43.63
N VAL A 21 -20.72 3.10 -42.71
CA VAL A 21 -19.62 3.60 -41.88
C VAL A 21 -18.40 3.85 -42.78
N GLY A 22 -17.93 5.09 -42.85
CA GLY A 22 -16.85 5.52 -43.77
C GLY A 22 -17.30 5.86 -45.19
N SER A 23 -18.61 5.95 -45.45
CA SER A 23 -19.16 6.38 -46.74
C SER A 23 -18.98 7.88 -46.97
N ARG A 24 -18.68 8.25 -48.22
CA ARG A 24 -18.66 9.65 -48.69
C ARG A 24 -20.05 10.17 -49.09
N ASN A 25 -21.04 9.28 -49.14
CA ASN A 25 -22.42 9.56 -49.55
C ASN A 25 -23.40 9.40 -48.37
N SER A 26 -24.39 10.29 -48.26
CA SER A 26 -25.43 10.25 -47.22
C SER A 26 -26.83 10.02 -47.81
N LEU A 27 -27.64 9.18 -47.14
CA LEU A 27 -29.06 8.98 -47.50
C LEU A 27 -29.90 10.26 -47.41
N ALA A 28 -29.50 11.21 -46.56
CA ALA A 28 -30.19 12.49 -46.39
C ALA A 28 -29.92 13.50 -47.54
N GLN A 29 -29.06 13.15 -48.50
CA GLN A 29 -28.61 14.05 -49.58
C GLN A 29 -29.24 13.73 -50.95
N GLU A 30 -30.26 12.86 -50.99
CA GLU A 30 -31.15 12.63 -52.15
C GLU A 30 -30.44 12.54 -53.53
N PHE A 31 -29.30 11.84 -53.61
CA PHE A 31 -28.54 11.61 -54.86
C PHE A 31 -28.04 12.88 -55.60
N ARG A 32 -27.75 13.97 -54.89
CA ARG A 32 -27.09 15.15 -55.48
C ARG A 32 -25.62 14.89 -55.79
N ASP A 33 -25.18 15.23 -57.01
CA ASP A 33 -23.77 15.19 -57.42
C ASP A 33 -23.07 16.49 -57.04
N GLN A 34 -22.42 16.49 -55.87
CA GLN A 34 -21.76 17.65 -55.30
C GLN A 34 -20.61 18.18 -56.17
N GLN A 35 -19.88 17.29 -56.86
CA GLN A 35 -18.74 17.71 -57.65
C GLN A 35 -19.22 18.45 -58.90
N ALA A 36 -20.24 17.93 -59.58
CA ALA A 36 -20.83 18.59 -60.73
C ALA A 36 -21.47 19.95 -60.38
N GLU A 37 -22.14 20.05 -59.23
CA GLU A 37 -22.74 21.31 -58.77
C GLU A 37 -21.67 22.35 -58.40
N VAL A 38 -20.59 21.95 -57.73
CA VAL A 38 -19.47 22.83 -57.40
C VAL A 38 -18.77 23.31 -58.67
N ASP A 39 -18.50 22.40 -59.62
CA ASP A 39 -17.87 22.75 -60.89
C ASP A 39 -18.73 23.72 -61.71
N LEU A 40 -20.06 23.53 -61.71
CA LEU A 40 -21.00 24.45 -62.34
C LEU A 40 -20.95 25.84 -61.70
N LEU A 41 -21.02 25.92 -60.37
CA LEU A 41 -20.99 27.18 -59.61
C LEU A 41 -19.68 27.95 -59.85
N LEU A 42 -18.55 27.22 -59.82
CA LEU A 42 -17.23 27.78 -60.11
C LEU A 42 -17.15 28.31 -61.54
N SER A 43 -17.68 27.56 -62.51
CA SER A 43 -17.66 27.98 -63.91
C SER A 43 -18.48 29.26 -64.15
N GLU A 44 -19.67 29.35 -63.56
CA GLU A 44 -20.53 30.52 -63.69
C GLU A 44 -19.92 31.77 -63.05
N GLU A 45 -19.39 31.67 -61.84
CA GLU A 45 -18.78 32.82 -61.15
C GLU A 45 -17.49 33.28 -61.83
N VAL A 46 -16.66 32.35 -62.30
CA VAL A 46 -15.45 32.69 -63.06
C VAL A 46 -15.81 33.38 -64.37
N ASP A 47 -16.82 32.91 -65.11
CA ASP A 47 -17.23 33.51 -66.37
C ASP A 47 -17.86 34.91 -66.17
N LYS A 48 -18.62 35.12 -65.09
CA LYS A 48 -19.13 36.46 -64.70
C LYS A 48 -17.99 37.43 -64.42
N VAL A 49 -16.98 36.99 -63.67
CA VAL A 49 -15.81 37.83 -63.34
C VAL A 49 -15.00 38.14 -64.60
N ILE A 50 -14.77 37.16 -65.48
CA ILE A 50 -14.08 37.38 -66.76
C ILE A 50 -14.85 38.40 -67.62
N SER A 51 -16.16 38.24 -67.75
CA SER A 51 -17.01 39.19 -68.49
C SER A 51 -16.90 40.62 -67.92
N HIS A 52 -16.84 40.76 -66.59
CA HIS A 52 -16.65 42.05 -65.94
C HIS A 52 -15.25 42.65 -66.16
N VAL A 53 -14.21 41.82 -66.19
CA VAL A 53 -12.81 42.26 -66.41
C VAL A 53 -12.61 42.66 -67.88
N THR A 54 -13.09 41.87 -68.83
CA THR A 54 -12.98 42.14 -70.27
C THR A 54 -13.78 43.37 -70.70
N SER A 55 -14.92 43.64 -70.07
CA SER A 55 -15.73 44.83 -70.38
C SER A 55 -15.14 46.15 -69.85
N LYS A 56 -14.26 46.10 -68.84
CA LYS A 56 -13.67 47.31 -68.21
C LYS A 56 -12.25 47.62 -68.64
N LEU A 57 -11.49 46.66 -69.17
CA LEU A 57 -10.07 46.85 -69.50
C LEU A 57 -9.84 47.05 -71.00
N PRO A 58 -8.95 47.99 -71.41
CA PRO A 58 -8.54 48.15 -72.80
C PRO A 58 -7.80 46.92 -73.36
N ASN A 59 -7.96 46.65 -74.66
CA ASN A 59 -7.43 45.46 -75.35
C ASN A 59 -5.90 45.28 -75.21
N ASP A 60 -5.14 46.37 -75.12
CA ASP A 60 -3.69 46.33 -74.97
C ASP A 60 -3.25 45.76 -73.61
N VAL A 61 -4.08 45.92 -72.57
CA VAL A 61 -3.81 45.40 -71.21
C VAL A 61 -4.25 43.94 -71.09
N LEU A 62 -5.35 43.57 -71.75
CA LEU A 62 -5.83 42.19 -71.82
C LEU A 62 -4.79 41.25 -72.48
N ASN A 63 -4.18 41.68 -73.58
CA ASN A 63 -3.17 40.89 -74.29
C ASN A 63 -1.90 40.64 -73.45
N ASN A 64 -1.57 41.52 -72.50
CA ASN A 64 -0.43 41.34 -71.60
C ASN A 64 -0.76 40.43 -70.40
N LEU A 65 -2.04 40.27 -70.05
CA LEU A 65 -2.49 39.44 -68.93
C LEU A 65 -2.46 37.93 -69.26
N ASP A 66 -2.57 37.56 -70.55
CA ASP A 66 -2.57 36.16 -71.02
C ASP A 66 -1.17 35.51 -71.10
N VAL A 67 -0.09 36.28 -70.89
CA VAL A 67 1.30 35.83 -71.16
C VAL A 67 1.84 34.84 -70.11
N MET A 68 1.16 34.62 -68.98
CA MET A 68 1.66 33.75 -67.91
C MET A 68 0.57 32.84 -67.30
N GLY A 69 -0.20 32.16 -68.17
CA GLY A 69 -1.31 31.29 -67.82
C GLY A 69 -2.66 32.01 -67.87
N GLY A 70 -3.67 31.36 -68.45
CA GLY A 70 -4.95 31.98 -68.79
C GLY A 70 -5.64 32.59 -67.56
N LEU A 71 -6.19 33.79 -67.71
CA LEU A 71 -6.87 34.52 -66.63
C LEU A 71 -7.91 33.66 -65.89
N LYS A 72 -8.60 32.79 -66.64
CA LYS A 72 -9.59 31.83 -66.15
C LYS A 72 -9.03 30.87 -65.10
N GLU A 73 -7.85 30.30 -65.32
CA GLU A 73 -7.23 29.33 -64.40
C GLU A 73 -6.78 30.00 -63.10
N LYS A 74 -6.27 31.24 -63.18
CA LYS A 74 -5.86 32.01 -61.99
C LYS A 74 -7.05 32.39 -61.12
N ILE A 75 -8.14 32.85 -61.74
CA ILE A 75 -9.38 33.16 -61.01
C ILE A 75 -9.97 31.88 -60.42
N TYR A 76 -9.97 30.77 -61.18
CA TYR A 76 -10.44 29.47 -60.70
C TYR A 76 -9.65 29.02 -59.45
N ASN A 77 -8.31 29.10 -59.49
CA ASN A 77 -7.48 28.76 -58.33
C ASN A 77 -7.72 29.69 -57.13
N TYR A 78 -7.84 31.00 -57.36
CA TYR A 78 -8.06 31.96 -56.28
C TYR A 78 -9.44 31.78 -55.63
N PHE A 79 -10.47 31.52 -56.43
CA PHE A 79 -11.80 31.23 -55.92
C PHE A 79 -11.82 29.90 -55.17
N ASN A 80 -11.20 28.85 -55.71
CA ASN A 80 -11.13 27.55 -55.06
C ASN A 80 -10.43 27.65 -53.69
N GLN A 81 -9.32 28.39 -53.59
CA GLN A 81 -8.62 28.60 -52.31
C GLN A 81 -9.48 29.39 -51.30
N ASN A 82 -10.19 30.43 -51.74
CA ASN A 82 -11.08 31.19 -50.84
C ASN A 82 -12.31 30.39 -50.42
N TYR A 83 -12.90 29.62 -51.33
CA TYR A 83 -14.00 28.71 -51.02
C TYR A 83 -13.56 27.66 -50.01
N GLN A 84 -12.40 27.05 -50.20
CA GLN A 84 -11.83 26.07 -49.28
C GLN A 84 -11.55 26.67 -47.90
N ASN A 85 -11.05 27.92 -47.84
CA ASN A 85 -10.87 28.64 -46.59
C ASN A 85 -12.21 28.96 -45.89
N MET A 86 -13.24 29.39 -46.62
CA MET A 86 -14.57 29.62 -46.07
C MET A 86 -15.21 28.32 -45.58
N PHE A 87 -15.07 27.25 -46.35
CA PHE A 87 -15.59 25.93 -46.01
C PHE A 87 -14.93 25.40 -44.74
N ASN A 88 -13.60 25.50 -44.62
CA ASN A 88 -12.89 25.13 -43.41
C ASN A 88 -13.39 25.93 -42.18
N ARG A 89 -13.62 27.24 -42.31
CA ARG A 89 -14.19 28.06 -41.22
C ARG A 89 -15.61 27.62 -40.85
N PHE A 90 -16.44 27.32 -41.84
CA PHE A 90 -17.81 26.85 -41.62
C PHE A 90 -17.82 25.50 -40.91
N ILE A 91 -16.98 24.56 -41.34
CA ILE A 91 -16.86 23.23 -40.71
C ILE A 91 -16.42 23.38 -39.26
N VAL A 92 -15.37 24.16 -38.98
CA VAL A 92 -14.88 24.39 -37.60
C VAL A 92 -15.96 25.02 -36.72
N THR A 93 -16.70 26.00 -37.25
CA THR A 93 -17.80 26.64 -36.50
C THR A 93 -18.94 25.66 -36.23
N THR A 94 -19.30 24.85 -37.22
CA THR A 94 -20.36 23.85 -37.10
C THR A 94 -19.97 22.74 -36.12
N GLU A 95 -18.73 22.29 -36.17
CA GLU A 95 -18.17 21.30 -35.24
C GLU A 95 -18.21 21.83 -33.80
N ASP A 96 -17.76 23.08 -33.56
CA ASP A 96 -17.79 23.69 -32.23
C ASP A 96 -19.24 23.88 -31.70
N GLU A 97 -20.17 24.31 -32.56
CA GLU A 97 -21.62 24.37 -32.25
C GLU A 97 -22.20 22.99 -31.89
N MET A 98 -21.86 21.95 -32.65
CA MET A 98 -22.32 20.58 -32.39
C MET A 98 -21.71 20.03 -31.10
N VAL A 99 -20.42 20.26 -30.85
CA VAL A 99 -19.76 19.84 -29.60
C VAL A 99 -20.42 20.50 -28.39
N LYS A 100 -20.73 21.81 -28.46
CA LYS A 100 -21.45 22.50 -27.38
C LYS A 100 -22.85 21.93 -27.15
N LYS A 101 -23.61 21.69 -28.22
CA LYS A 101 -24.98 21.14 -28.12
C LYS A 101 -24.98 19.68 -27.63
N VAL A 102 -24.04 18.86 -28.09
CA VAL A 102 -23.88 17.47 -27.66
C VAL A 102 -23.43 17.41 -26.21
N ARG A 103 -22.47 18.24 -25.78
CA ARG A 103 -22.07 18.34 -24.37
C ARG A 103 -23.25 18.74 -23.49
N ASN A 104 -23.98 19.80 -23.83
CA ASN A 104 -25.15 20.23 -23.07
C ASN A 104 -26.26 19.16 -23.04
N PHE A 105 -26.37 18.33 -24.07
CA PHE A 105 -27.31 17.22 -24.11
C PHE A 105 -26.85 16.09 -23.18
N ILE A 106 -25.57 15.72 -23.22
CA ILE A 106 -24.96 14.74 -22.31
C ILE A 106 -25.10 15.21 -20.87
N ASP A 107 -24.77 16.46 -20.55
CA ASP A 107 -24.91 17.02 -19.21
C ASP A 107 -26.37 16.95 -18.71
N LYS A 108 -27.36 17.19 -19.60
CA LYS A 108 -28.79 17.07 -19.27
C LYS A 108 -29.22 15.62 -19.07
N GLU A 109 -28.75 14.69 -19.89
CA GLU A 109 -28.99 13.24 -19.73
C GLU A 109 -28.35 12.71 -18.45
N GLU A 110 -27.12 13.11 -18.16
CA GLU A 110 -26.41 12.78 -16.93
C GLU A 110 -27.11 13.38 -15.71
N MET A 111 -27.55 14.64 -15.74
CA MET A 111 -28.37 15.24 -14.67
C MET A 111 -29.68 14.48 -14.44
N LYS A 112 -30.37 14.04 -15.51
CA LYS A 112 -31.59 13.23 -15.37
C LYS A 112 -31.30 11.86 -14.78
N SER A 113 -30.20 11.24 -15.19
CA SER A 113 -29.74 9.96 -14.63
C SER A 113 -29.37 10.13 -13.15
N LEU A 114 -28.63 11.19 -12.80
CA LEU A 114 -28.26 11.52 -11.42
C LEU A 114 -29.51 11.78 -10.55
N ALA A 115 -30.50 12.51 -11.07
CA ALA A 115 -31.77 12.77 -10.39
C ALA A 115 -32.63 11.52 -10.17
N ARG A 116 -32.31 10.40 -10.86
CA ARG A 116 -32.89 9.08 -10.59
C ARG A 116 -32.31 8.42 -9.34
N TYR A 117 -31.09 8.80 -8.98
CA TYR A 117 -30.36 8.30 -7.80
C TYR A 117 -30.35 9.31 -6.64
N THR A 118 -30.76 10.55 -6.87
CA THR A 118 -31.00 11.53 -5.80
C THR A 118 -32.34 11.21 -5.10
N PRO A 119 -32.38 11.01 -3.78
CA PRO A 119 -33.61 10.73 -3.07
C PRO A 119 -34.57 11.92 -3.21
N LYS A 120 -35.72 11.70 -3.84
CA LYS A 120 -36.83 12.68 -3.84
C LYS A 120 -37.54 12.62 -2.50
N GLU A 121 -37.99 13.77 -1.99
CA GLU A 121 -38.84 13.81 -0.81
C GLU A 121 -40.07 12.94 -1.02
N ILE A 122 -40.34 12.05 -0.05
CA ILE A 122 -41.41 11.04 -0.10
C ILE A 122 -42.78 11.69 -0.38
N SER A 123 -42.98 12.93 0.07
CA SER A 123 -44.16 13.78 -0.20
C SER A 123 -44.42 13.98 -1.70
N SER A 124 -43.39 14.26 -2.49
CA SER A 124 -43.49 14.48 -3.94
C SER A 124 -43.84 13.21 -4.70
N LEU A 125 -43.34 12.05 -4.25
CA LEU A 125 -43.66 10.76 -4.86
C LEU A 125 -45.09 10.31 -4.53
N LEU A 126 -45.55 10.51 -3.29
CA LEU A 126 -46.91 10.20 -2.87
C LEU A 126 -47.96 11.07 -3.59
N ASP A 127 -47.66 12.34 -3.81
CA ASP A 127 -48.57 13.27 -4.50
C ASP A 127 -48.71 12.94 -5.99
N GLN A 128 -47.63 12.50 -6.65
CA GLN A 128 -47.65 12.08 -8.05
C GLN A 128 -48.36 10.73 -8.29
N VAL A 129 -48.38 9.83 -7.30
CA VAL A 129 -48.86 8.44 -7.49
C VAL A 129 -50.32 8.25 -7.03
N GLY A 130 -50.89 9.15 -6.21
CA GLY A 130 -52.32 9.04 -5.87
C GLY A 130 -52.85 9.87 -4.69
N GLY A 131 -52.03 10.75 -4.12
CA GLY A 131 -52.40 11.57 -2.95
C GLY A 131 -52.29 10.79 -1.63
N LEU A 132 -51.91 11.49 -0.56
CA LEU A 132 -51.64 10.92 0.78
C LEU A 132 -52.81 10.11 1.35
N ASP A 133 -54.05 10.40 0.94
CA ASP A 133 -55.26 9.79 1.51
C ASP A 133 -55.59 8.38 0.96
N LYS A 134 -54.93 7.91 -0.12
CA LYS A 134 -55.25 6.62 -0.74
C LYS A 134 -54.41 5.43 -0.29
N PHE A 135 -53.44 5.63 0.60
CA PHE A 135 -52.51 4.57 0.98
C PHE A 135 -52.60 4.21 2.46
N ASN A 136 -52.88 2.92 2.74
CA ASN A 136 -52.79 2.35 4.08
C ASN A 136 -51.32 2.35 4.54
N THR A 137 -51.03 3.12 5.58
CA THR A 137 -49.68 3.37 6.13
C THR A 137 -48.89 2.10 6.44
N GLY A 138 -49.54 1.03 6.91
CA GLY A 138 -48.84 -0.21 7.31
C GLY A 138 -48.21 -1.03 6.17
N GLU A 139 -48.81 -1.07 4.98
CA GLU A 139 -48.21 -1.80 3.84
C GLU A 139 -47.13 -0.96 3.13
N ILE A 140 -47.27 0.37 3.16
CA ILE A 140 -46.20 1.28 2.74
C ILE A 140 -44.99 1.15 3.67
N GLU A 141 -45.20 1.13 4.99
CA GLU A 141 -44.11 0.98 5.96
C GLU A 141 -43.34 -0.33 5.77
N LYS A 142 -44.03 -1.47 5.60
CA LYS A 142 -43.37 -2.74 5.29
C LYS A 142 -42.60 -2.70 3.97
N SER A 143 -43.16 -2.07 2.94
CA SER A 143 -42.50 -1.91 1.65
C SER A 143 -41.25 -1.01 1.75
N ILE A 144 -41.33 0.08 2.52
CA ILE A 144 -40.20 0.97 2.81
C ILE A 144 -39.11 0.22 3.58
N VAL A 145 -39.47 -0.54 4.62
CA VAL A 145 -38.50 -1.32 5.40
C VAL A 145 -37.80 -2.37 4.54
N ASN A 146 -38.54 -3.07 3.67
CA ASN A 146 -37.96 -4.05 2.76
C ASN A 146 -37.06 -3.39 1.69
N MET A 147 -37.47 -2.26 1.12
CA MET A 147 -36.65 -1.51 0.16
C MET A 147 -35.38 -0.96 0.80
N TYR A 148 -35.48 -0.38 2.00
CA TYR A 148 -34.31 0.08 2.76
C TYR A 148 -33.38 -1.08 3.14
N GLY A 149 -33.92 -2.22 3.58
CA GLY A 149 -33.13 -3.40 3.91
C GLY A 149 -32.37 -3.94 2.70
N HIS A 150 -33.01 -4.03 1.54
CA HIS A 150 -32.34 -4.43 0.30
C HIS A 150 -31.28 -3.41 -0.14
N LEU A 151 -31.58 -2.12 -0.08
CA LEU A 151 -30.65 -1.05 -0.45
C LEU A 151 -29.42 -1.05 0.47
N GLN A 152 -29.61 -1.18 1.78
CA GLN A 152 -28.55 -1.27 2.76
C GLN A 152 -27.69 -2.52 2.55
N GLY A 153 -28.31 -3.67 2.24
CA GLY A 153 -27.58 -4.89 1.90
C GLY A 153 -26.80 -4.81 0.57
N HIS A 154 -27.24 -4.00 -0.39
CA HIS A 154 -26.49 -3.72 -1.62
C HIS A 154 -25.33 -2.75 -1.37
N ILE A 155 -25.55 -1.70 -0.57
CA ILE A 155 -24.51 -0.75 -0.17
C ILE A 155 -23.42 -1.48 0.63
N GLN A 156 -23.79 -2.32 1.59
CA GLN A 156 -22.83 -3.07 2.40
C GLN A 156 -21.99 -4.03 1.56
N ARG A 157 -22.59 -4.71 0.57
CA ARG A 157 -21.83 -5.53 -0.40
C ARG A 157 -20.90 -4.69 -1.26
N GLY A 158 -21.38 -3.56 -1.79
CA GLY A 158 -20.56 -2.65 -2.59
C GLY A 158 -19.38 -2.06 -1.81
N VAL A 159 -19.57 -1.73 -0.53
CA VAL A 159 -18.51 -1.26 0.37
C VAL A 159 -17.50 -2.37 0.63
N ASN A 160 -17.95 -3.59 0.93
CA ASN A 160 -17.05 -4.73 1.13
C ASN A 160 -16.24 -5.08 -0.13
N ASP A 161 -16.87 -5.04 -1.31
CA ASP A 161 -16.20 -5.29 -2.58
C ASP A 161 -15.19 -4.18 -2.90
N LEU A 162 -15.53 -2.92 -2.63
CA LEU A 162 -14.62 -1.78 -2.75
C LEU A 162 -13.43 -1.90 -1.80
N GLU A 163 -13.66 -2.29 -0.55
CA GLU A 163 -12.61 -2.49 0.45
C GLU A 163 -11.67 -3.63 0.05
N ASN A 164 -12.22 -4.77 -0.38
CA ASN A 164 -11.44 -5.90 -0.90
C ASN A 164 -10.62 -5.52 -2.14
N LEU A 165 -11.23 -4.81 -3.10
CA LEU A 165 -10.54 -4.37 -4.32
C LEU A 165 -9.46 -3.35 -3.99
N THR A 166 -9.72 -2.40 -3.09
CA THR A 166 -8.75 -1.40 -2.64
C THR A 166 -7.59 -2.05 -1.90
N ASN A 167 -7.86 -3.02 -1.03
CA ASN A 167 -6.81 -3.80 -0.34
C ASN A 167 -5.97 -4.62 -1.34
N SER A 168 -6.59 -5.21 -2.36
CA SER A 168 -5.88 -5.91 -3.44
C SER A 168 -5.00 -4.94 -4.24
N LEU A 169 -5.52 -3.75 -4.59
CA LEU A 169 -4.80 -2.72 -5.34
C LEU A 169 -3.65 -2.11 -4.52
N LEU A 170 -3.84 -1.94 -3.21
CA LEU A 170 -2.80 -1.53 -2.27
C LEU A 170 -1.72 -2.60 -2.08
N ARG A 171 -2.05 -3.89 -2.22
CA ARG A 171 -1.06 -4.98 -2.29
C ARG A 171 -0.31 -4.98 -3.62
N GLN A 172 -1.02 -4.79 -4.73
CA GLN A 172 -0.43 -4.80 -6.07
C GLN A 172 0.44 -3.56 -6.36
N LYS A 173 0.06 -2.37 -5.90
CA LYS A 173 0.89 -1.15 -6.02
C LYS A 173 2.09 -1.15 -5.08
N THR A 174 2.08 -1.95 -4.02
CA THR A 174 3.29 -2.16 -3.23
C THR A 174 4.33 -2.99 -3.97
N ASP A 175 3.96 -3.97 -4.80
CA ASP A 175 4.90 -4.96 -5.34
C ASP A 175 5.97 -4.43 -6.34
N VAL A 176 5.93 -3.17 -6.77
CA VAL A 176 6.95 -2.58 -7.67
C VAL A 176 7.94 -1.66 -6.94
N GLY A 177 7.75 -1.44 -5.64
CA GLY A 177 8.69 -0.73 -4.75
C GLY A 177 8.78 -1.28 -3.32
N ALA A 178 8.07 -2.38 -3.02
CA ALA A 178 7.97 -2.96 -1.69
C ALA A 178 8.88 -4.16 -1.54
N PHE A 179 10.04 -3.93 -0.96
CA PHE A 179 10.50 -4.91 0.03
C PHE A 179 10.06 -4.54 1.44
N ILE A 180 9.79 -3.27 1.79
CA ILE A 180 9.22 -2.87 3.11
C ILE A 180 8.38 -1.58 3.02
N ARG A 181 7.23 -1.51 3.70
CA ARG A 181 6.44 -0.28 3.93
C ARG A 181 7.10 0.61 5.00
N GLY A 182 7.11 1.92 4.75
CA GLY A 182 7.89 2.98 5.40
C GLY A 182 7.74 3.26 6.91
N GLU A 183 7.60 2.25 7.76
CA GLU A 183 7.82 2.37 9.22
C GLU A 183 9.00 1.50 9.69
N ASN A 184 9.16 0.29 9.16
CA ASN A 184 10.18 -0.67 9.61
C ASN A 184 11.37 -0.84 8.65
N ALA A 185 11.60 0.13 7.76
CA ALA A 185 12.70 0.07 6.80
C ALA A 185 14.10 0.03 7.46
N TYR A 186 14.21 0.47 8.72
CA TYR A 186 15.44 0.36 9.51
C TYR A 186 15.83 -1.09 9.85
N SER A 187 14.89 -2.03 9.72
CA SER A 187 15.13 -3.43 10.07
C SER A 187 16.01 -4.15 9.05
N ILE A 188 16.05 -3.76 7.77
CA ILE A 188 16.99 -4.37 6.82
C ILE A 188 18.35 -3.67 6.92
N VAL A 189 19.35 -4.43 7.37
CA VAL A 189 20.73 -3.93 7.50
C VAL A 189 21.52 -4.14 6.22
N LYS A 190 21.30 -5.27 5.53
CA LYS A 190 22.06 -5.61 4.33
C LYS A 190 21.30 -6.58 3.44
N CYS A 191 21.16 -6.28 2.16
CA CYS A 191 20.68 -7.20 1.15
C CYS A 191 21.67 -7.24 -0.01
N THR A 192 22.13 -8.43 -0.39
CA THR A 192 23.08 -8.61 -1.49
C THR A 192 22.55 -9.67 -2.45
N PHE A 193 22.51 -9.34 -3.73
CA PHE A 193 22.20 -10.26 -4.81
C PHE A 193 23.50 -10.54 -5.56
N LYS A 194 23.87 -11.82 -5.69
CA LYS A 194 25.05 -12.23 -6.44
C LYS A 194 24.70 -13.36 -7.41
N ASP A 195 25.11 -13.24 -8.66
CA ASP A 195 24.94 -14.32 -9.61
C ASP A 195 25.73 -15.55 -9.17
N ASN A 196 25.07 -16.71 -9.22
CA ASN A 196 25.71 -17.96 -8.86
C ASN A 196 26.60 -18.41 -10.02
N LEU A 197 27.89 -18.67 -9.75
CA LEU A 197 28.86 -19.07 -10.77
C LEU A 197 28.65 -20.51 -11.27
N MET A 198 28.04 -21.36 -10.45
CA MET A 198 27.82 -22.78 -10.74
C MET A 198 26.43 -23.06 -11.34
N ARG A 199 25.46 -22.16 -11.09
CA ARG A 199 24.08 -22.29 -11.58
C ARG A 199 23.83 -21.37 -12.79
N PRO A 200 22.76 -21.60 -13.58
CA PRO A 200 22.44 -20.76 -14.74
C PRO A 200 22.26 -19.29 -14.34
N LYS A 201 22.49 -18.36 -15.27
CA LYS A 201 22.35 -16.89 -15.06
C LYS A 201 20.96 -16.42 -14.59
N SER A 202 19.97 -17.31 -14.61
CA SER A 202 18.63 -17.07 -14.07
C SER A 202 18.54 -17.28 -12.55
N VAL A 203 19.60 -17.78 -11.91
CA VAL A 203 19.64 -18.05 -10.46
C VAL A 203 20.61 -17.08 -9.80
N THR A 204 20.09 -16.33 -8.84
CA THR A 204 20.85 -15.34 -8.06
C THR A 204 20.83 -15.76 -6.59
N ASP A 205 22.00 -15.79 -5.97
CA ASP A 205 22.14 -16.01 -4.54
C ASP A 205 21.74 -14.72 -3.81
N VAL A 206 20.84 -14.85 -2.85
CA VAL A 206 20.35 -13.73 -2.04
C VAL A 206 20.86 -13.88 -0.61
N LYS A 207 21.56 -12.85 -0.13
CA LYS A 207 21.92 -12.72 1.29
C LYS A 207 21.19 -11.54 1.89
N LEU A 208 20.21 -11.83 2.74
CA LEU A 208 19.42 -10.85 3.47
C LEU A 208 19.77 -10.90 4.96
N SER A 209 20.02 -9.74 5.54
CA SER A 209 20.25 -9.56 6.98
C SER A 209 19.25 -8.55 7.52
N VAL A 210 18.45 -9.02 8.48
CA VAL A 210 17.41 -8.24 9.16
C VAL A 210 17.81 -8.10 10.63
N ASN A 211 17.74 -6.88 11.14
CA ASN A 211 17.91 -6.51 12.54
C ASN A 211 16.56 -6.09 13.10
N MET A 212 16.18 -6.61 14.25
CA MET A 212 14.93 -6.28 14.93
C MET A 212 15.26 -5.73 16.31
N LEU A 213 14.53 -4.70 16.72
CA LEU A 213 14.73 -4.11 18.05
C LEU A 213 13.95 -4.91 19.10
N ASP A 214 14.49 -4.97 20.33
CA ASP A 214 13.84 -5.67 21.44
C ASP A 214 12.44 -5.14 21.75
N SER A 215 12.19 -3.85 21.50
CA SER A 215 10.89 -3.21 21.64
C SER A 215 9.82 -3.72 20.67
N GLU A 216 10.23 -4.36 19.57
CA GLU A 216 9.31 -4.90 18.56
C GLU A 216 8.96 -6.37 18.83
N LEU A 217 9.62 -7.01 19.79
CA LEU A 217 9.37 -8.40 20.11
C LEU A 217 8.07 -8.55 20.92
N ILE A 218 7.24 -9.51 20.52
CA ILE A 218 6.03 -9.90 21.27
C ILE A 218 6.37 -10.29 22.72
N SER A 219 7.54 -10.88 22.91
CA SER A 219 8.04 -11.28 24.22
C SER A 219 9.53 -10.97 24.30
N PRO A 220 9.99 -10.33 25.39
CA PRO A 220 11.40 -10.00 25.54
C PRO A 220 12.23 -11.29 25.59
N ILE A 221 13.37 -11.26 24.91
CA ILE A 221 14.35 -12.34 24.94
C ILE A 221 15.38 -11.97 26.01
N PHE A 222 15.61 -12.85 26.98
CA PHE A 222 16.66 -12.68 27.97
C PHE A 222 17.90 -13.47 27.58
N HIS A 223 19.09 -12.92 27.82
CA HIS A 223 20.30 -13.73 27.72
C HIS A 223 20.24 -14.88 28.74
N TYR A 224 20.74 -16.06 28.36
CA TYR A 224 20.83 -17.22 29.23
C TYR A 224 21.51 -16.94 30.60
N GLN A 225 22.52 -16.09 30.66
CA GLN A 225 23.29 -15.80 31.88
C GLN A 225 22.62 -14.78 32.81
N VAL A 226 21.45 -14.24 32.44
CA VAL A 226 20.72 -13.27 33.26
C VAL A 226 20.41 -13.87 34.64
N THR A 227 20.69 -13.07 35.67
CA THR A 227 20.43 -13.43 37.06
C THR A 227 18.94 -13.56 37.30
N VAL A 228 18.58 -14.47 38.20
CA VAL A 228 17.20 -14.67 38.61
C VAL A 228 16.64 -13.41 39.28
N GLU A 229 17.48 -12.67 40.00
CA GLU A 229 17.13 -11.38 40.58
C GLU A 229 16.56 -10.41 39.54
N TYR A 230 17.20 -10.29 38.38
CA TYR A 230 16.73 -9.43 37.30
C TYR A 230 15.37 -9.90 36.77
N LEU A 231 15.20 -11.21 36.55
CA LEU A 231 13.93 -11.79 36.10
C LEU A 231 12.78 -11.52 37.09
N VAL A 232 13.06 -11.66 38.39
CA VAL A 232 12.07 -11.39 39.45
C VAL A 232 11.71 -9.90 39.49
N LYS A 233 12.69 -9.00 39.36
CA LYS A 233 12.43 -7.55 39.28
C LYS A 233 11.58 -7.19 38.06
N ASP A 234 11.89 -7.74 36.89
CA ASP A 234 11.13 -7.51 35.66
C ASP A 234 9.66 -7.98 35.80
N LEU A 235 9.43 -9.16 36.40
CA LEU A 235 8.08 -9.66 36.65
C LEU A 235 7.30 -8.81 37.66
N ILE A 236 7.94 -8.39 38.75
CA ILE A 236 7.33 -7.49 39.73
C ILE A 236 6.99 -6.16 39.07
N SER A 237 7.90 -5.61 38.25
CA SER A 237 7.67 -4.36 37.51
C SER A 237 6.46 -4.48 36.58
N LYS A 238 6.35 -5.56 35.81
CA LYS A 238 5.20 -5.80 34.94
C LYS A 238 3.89 -5.90 35.71
N ASN A 239 3.88 -6.66 36.81
CA ASN A 239 2.70 -6.79 37.65
C ASN A 239 2.28 -5.44 38.27
N ILE A 240 3.24 -4.61 38.71
CA ILE A 240 2.94 -3.26 39.19
C ILE A 240 2.33 -2.39 38.08
N MET A 241 2.89 -2.43 36.87
CA MET A 241 2.34 -1.68 35.73
C MET A 241 0.91 -2.13 35.40
N ASP A 242 0.65 -3.44 35.36
CA ASP A 242 -0.69 -3.98 35.12
C ASP A 242 -1.70 -3.57 36.20
N LEU A 243 -1.27 -3.53 37.47
CA LEU A 243 -2.09 -3.05 38.58
C LEU A 243 -2.39 -1.55 38.42
N ILE A 244 -1.38 -0.73 38.12
CA ILE A 244 -1.56 0.71 37.89
C ILE A 244 -2.55 0.93 36.75
N ASP A 245 -2.40 0.21 35.63
CA ASP A 245 -3.28 0.32 34.47
C ASP A 245 -4.74 -0.03 34.83
N LYS A 246 -4.98 -1.15 35.52
CA LYS A 246 -6.33 -1.50 36.02
C LYS A 246 -6.91 -0.43 36.94
N THR A 247 -6.08 0.14 37.81
CA THR A 247 -6.53 1.17 38.74
C THR A 247 -6.85 2.47 38.00
N ILE A 248 -6.22 2.74 36.86
CA ILE A 248 -6.50 3.90 36.00
C ILE A 248 -7.77 3.67 35.21
N ASP A 249 -8.00 2.46 34.71
CA ASP A 249 -9.25 2.12 34.03
C ASP A 249 -10.46 2.27 34.97
N GLN A 250 -10.33 1.84 36.23
CA GLN A 250 -11.36 2.10 37.25
C GLN A 250 -11.60 3.59 37.48
N LEU A 251 -10.54 4.41 37.52
CA LEU A 251 -10.69 5.86 37.66
C LEU A 251 -11.38 6.47 36.43
N LYS A 252 -11.11 5.98 35.23
CA LYS A 252 -11.80 6.44 34.01
C LYS A 252 -13.29 6.13 34.09
N ASP A 253 -13.64 4.90 34.47
CA ASP A 253 -15.04 4.48 34.63
C ASP A 253 -15.77 5.36 35.67
N GLU A 254 -15.14 5.64 36.83
CA GLU A 254 -15.71 6.51 37.86
C GLU A 254 -15.91 7.96 37.39
N ILE A 255 -15.04 8.49 36.54
CA ILE A 255 -15.14 9.85 35.99
C ILE A 255 -16.27 9.95 34.97
N ILE A 256 -16.42 8.92 34.13
CA ILE A 256 -17.53 8.80 33.17
C ILE A 256 -18.87 8.70 33.93
N ASP A 257 -18.94 7.88 34.97
CA ASP A 257 -20.14 7.74 35.81
C ASP A 257 -20.52 9.05 36.53
N GLN A 258 -19.54 9.88 36.86
CA GLN A 258 -19.74 11.22 37.42
C GLN A 258 -20.14 12.28 36.36
N GLY A 259 -20.27 11.89 35.09
CA GLY A 259 -20.66 12.76 33.99
C GLY A 259 -19.62 13.83 33.64
N ARG A 260 -18.34 13.60 33.99
CA ARG A 260 -17.23 14.49 33.65
C ARG A 260 -16.64 14.09 32.29
N GLU A 261 -15.91 15.02 31.67
CA GLU A 261 -15.17 14.73 30.44
C GLU A 261 -14.11 13.64 30.67
N GLU A 262 -13.91 12.79 29.66
CA GLU A 262 -12.87 11.77 29.67
C GLU A 262 -11.49 12.41 29.86
N LEU A 263 -10.65 11.78 30.67
CA LEU A 263 -9.28 12.21 30.90
C LEU A 263 -8.49 12.26 29.59
N SER A 264 -7.73 13.33 29.39
CA SER A 264 -6.79 13.40 28.25
C SER A 264 -5.60 12.45 28.45
N ASP A 265 -4.94 12.05 27.35
CA ASP A 265 -3.75 11.19 27.39
C ASP A 265 -2.63 11.74 28.29
N GLY A 266 -2.50 13.07 28.36
CA GLY A 266 -1.56 13.74 29.25
C GLY A 266 -1.91 13.57 30.74
N GLU A 267 -3.19 13.68 31.10
CA GLU A 267 -3.66 13.51 32.48
C GLU A 267 -3.57 12.06 32.93
N ILE A 268 -3.87 11.11 32.03
CA ILE A 268 -3.69 9.67 32.26
C ILE A 268 -2.23 9.38 32.62
N LEU A 269 -1.28 9.97 31.89
CA LEU A 269 0.15 9.81 32.18
C LEU A 269 0.51 10.32 33.59
N PHE A 270 0.04 11.50 33.96
CA PHE A 270 0.31 12.06 35.29
C PHE A 270 -0.31 11.24 36.42
N GLU A 271 -1.53 10.72 36.24
CA GLU A 271 -2.15 9.83 37.22
C GLU A 271 -1.40 8.50 37.35
N LYS A 272 -0.92 7.93 36.24
CA LYS A 272 -0.04 6.75 36.27
C LYS A 272 1.23 7.04 37.08
N LEU A 273 1.90 8.17 36.83
CA LEU A 273 3.12 8.56 37.54
C LEU A 273 2.90 8.73 39.05
N LYS A 274 1.75 9.28 39.47
CA LYS A 274 1.41 9.40 40.90
C LYS A 274 1.31 8.02 41.56
N LYS A 275 0.62 7.07 40.93
CA LYS A 275 0.40 5.72 41.48
C LYS A 275 1.68 4.88 41.57
N VAL A 276 2.71 5.18 40.78
CA VAL A 276 4.02 4.51 40.91
C VAL A 276 4.60 4.71 42.32
N THR A 277 4.41 5.89 42.92
CA THR A 277 4.93 6.21 44.27
C THR A 277 4.30 5.37 45.40
N ASP A 278 3.17 4.71 45.12
CA ASP A 278 2.55 3.79 46.08
C ASP A 278 3.25 2.43 46.15
N HIS A 279 4.05 2.09 45.13
CA HIS A 279 4.75 0.83 44.99
C HIS A 279 6.28 0.96 45.06
N THR A 280 6.82 2.19 45.05
CA THR A 280 8.25 2.46 45.19
C THR A 280 8.61 3.01 46.58
N SER A 281 9.84 2.74 47.02
CA SER A 281 10.41 3.28 48.25
C SER A 281 11.94 3.22 48.16
N ASP A 282 12.60 4.26 48.66
CA ASP A 282 14.06 4.40 48.63
C ASP A 282 14.76 3.62 49.75
N ASP A 283 14.02 3.17 50.77
CA ASP A 283 14.57 2.40 51.89
C ASP A 283 14.75 0.92 51.49
N LYS A 284 15.96 0.59 51.02
CA LYS A 284 16.38 -0.80 50.71
C LYS A 284 16.51 -1.66 51.99
N ASP A 285 16.81 -1.04 53.12
CA ASP A 285 17.15 -1.80 54.32
C ASP A 285 15.96 -2.23 55.18
N ASP A 286 14.82 -1.54 55.07
CA ASP A 286 13.61 -1.87 55.83
C ASP A 286 12.86 -3.07 55.21
N PRO A 287 12.72 -4.21 55.92
CA PRO A 287 11.92 -5.34 55.47
C PRO A 287 10.43 -5.03 55.27
N LYS A 288 9.91 -3.95 55.88
CA LYS A 288 8.53 -3.48 55.71
C LYS A 288 8.36 -2.42 54.62
N SER A 289 9.43 -2.10 53.90
CA SER A 289 9.39 -1.17 52.77
C SER A 289 8.36 -1.61 51.72
N LYS A 290 7.68 -0.63 51.11
CA LYS A 290 6.72 -0.85 50.01
C LYS A 290 7.32 -1.65 48.85
N ARG A 291 8.64 -1.56 48.68
CA ARG A 291 9.43 -2.32 47.69
C ARG A 291 9.32 -3.84 47.85
N TYR A 292 9.11 -4.32 49.07
CA TYR A 292 9.04 -5.75 49.39
C TYR A 292 7.60 -6.27 49.55
N ALA A 293 6.59 -5.48 49.15
CA ALA A 293 5.18 -5.88 49.24
C ALA A 293 4.87 -7.15 48.44
N PHE A 294 5.49 -7.31 47.27
CA PHE A 294 5.26 -8.46 46.38
C PHE A 294 6.28 -9.60 46.57
N PHE A 295 7.47 -9.28 47.09
CA PHE A 295 8.54 -10.25 47.29
C PHE A 295 9.35 -9.88 48.52
N SER A 296 9.45 -10.80 49.49
CA SER A 296 10.12 -10.52 50.77
C SER A 296 11.61 -10.27 50.61
N LYS A 297 12.17 -9.34 51.40
CA LYS A 297 13.61 -9.03 51.43
C LYS A 297 14.47 -10.29 51.63
N VAL A 298 14.10 -11.16 52.56
CA VAL A 298 14.85 -12.40 52.89
C VAL A 298 14.99 -13.32 51.68
N LEU A 299 13.95 -13.43 50.84
CA LEU A 299 14.02 -14.23 49.63
C LEU A 299 14.78 -13.50 48.51
N MET A 300 14.69 -12.17 48.45
CA MET A 300 15.42 -11.35 47.47
C MET A 300 16.93 -11.44 47.67
N ASP A 301 17.39 -11.27 48.91
CA ASP A 301 18.80 -11.35 49.28
C ASP A 301 19.38 -12.76 49.01
N ARG A 302 18.55 -13.81 49.09
CA ARG A 302 18.97 -15.19 48.77
C ARG A 302 19.03 -15.50 47.27
N VAL A 303 18.29 -14.73 46.46
CA VAL A 303 18.20 -14.87 45.00
C VAL A 303 19.21 -13.96 44.30
N GLU A 304 19.79 -13.00 45.02
CA GLU A 304 20.88 -12.15 44.55
C GLU A 304 22.02 -13.01 43.97
N ASP A 305 22.51 -12.58 42.81
CA ASP A 305 23.54 -13.23 41.99
C ASP A 305 23.26 -14.66 41.48
N LEU A 306 22.05 -15.20 41.71
CA LEU A 306 21.75 -16.56 41.27
C LEU A 306 21.63 -16.63 39.74
N ARG A 307 22.54 -17.36 39.09
CA ARG A 307 22.61 -17.54 37.63
C ARG A 307 21.83 -18.78 37.17
N ALA A 308 21.93 -19.09 35.87
CA ALA A 308 21.32 -20.28 35.29
C ALA A 308 21.89 -21.59 35.82
N GLU A 309 23.12 -21.59 36.30
CA GLU A 309 23.79 -22.71 36.96
C GLU A 309 24.18 -22.26 38.38
N ILE A 310 24.03 -23.16 39.35
CA ILE A 310 24.45 -22.92 40.73
C ILE A 310 25.69 -23.80 40.92
N ASP A 311 26.79 -23.21 41.36
CA ASP A 311 27.99 -23.97 41.72
C ASP A 311 27.66 -24.90 42.89
N PRO A 312 28.06 -26.19 42.87
CA PRO A 312 27.88 -27.09 43.99
C PRO A 312 28.35 -26.56 45.35
N GLU A 313 29.32 -25.64 45.37
CA GLU A 313 29.82 -25.01 46.59
C GLU A 313 28.85 -23.98 47.18
N GLU A 314 27.94 -23.43 46.37
CA GLU A 314 26.94 -22.43 46.78
C GLU A 314 25.60 -23.04 47.25
N TYR A 315 25.52 -24.37 47.34
CA TYR A 315 24.31 -25.03 47.83
C TYR A 315 24.08 -24.73 49.31
N ASP A 316 22.89 -24.18 49.59
CA ASP A 316 22.41 -23.93 50.94
C ASP A 316 21.92 -25.25 51.56
N ALA A 317 22.20 -25.50 52.83
CA ALA A 317 21.77 -26.70 53.56
C ALA A 317 20.24 -26.89 53.57
N VAL A 318 19.47 -25.81 53.37
CA VAL A 318 17.99 -25.83 53.34
C VAL A 318 17.44 -25.85 51.89
N ASN A 319 18.30 -25.86 50.87
CA ASN A 319 17.95 -25.91 49.44
C ASN A 319 16.97 -24.80 48.97
N VAL A 320 16.91 -23.67 49.68
CA VAL A 320 15.96 -22.59 49.35
C VAL A 320 16.29 -21.96 47.99
N ARG A 321 17.58 -21.73 47.72
CA ARG A 321 18.06 -21.21 46.42
C ARG A 321 17.70 -22.13 45.26
N GLU A 322 17.87 -23.44 45.45
CA GLU A 322 17.52 -24.46 44.45
C GLU A 322 16.01 -24.50 44.17
N ASN A 323 15.19 -24.44 45.23
CA ASN A 323 13.74 -24.51 45.10
C ASN A 323 13.18 -23.27 44.39
N LEU A 324 13.70 -22.08 44.71
CA LEU A 324 13.33 -20.85 44.00
C LEU A 324 13.75 -20.91 42.52
N LYS A 325 14.96 -21.40 42.24
CA LYS A 325 15.41 -21.64 40.87
C LYS A 325 14.49 -22.62 40.13
N LYS A 326 14.15 -23.75 40.74
CA LYS A 326 13.24 -24.76 40.15
C LYS A 326 11.88 -24.14 39.79
N ILE A 327 11.31 -23.30 40.65
CA ILE A 327 10.03 -22.62 40.37
C ILE A 327 10.15 -21.76 39.09
N ILE A 328 11.25 -21.02 38.95
CA ILE A 328 11.47 -20.11 37.82
C ILE A 328 11.78 -20.88 36.53
N ASP A 329 12.50 -21.99 36.64
CA ASP A 329 12.79 -22.89 35.53
C ASP A 329 11.53 -23.63 35.06
N ILE A 330 10.63 -24.04 35.99
CA ILE A 330 9.32 -24.64 35.67
C ILE A 330 8.46 -23.67 34.86
N GLU A 331 8.43 -22.40 35.28
CA GLU A 331 7.72 -21.34 34.55
C GLU A 331 8.38 -20.99 33.21
N ASN A 332 9.59 -21.51 32.95
CA ASN A 332 10.36 -21.35 31.72
C ASN A 332 10.51 -19.89 31.26
N ILE A 333 10.48 -18.95 32.22
CA ILE A 333 10.46 -17.50 31.96
C ILE A 333 11.68 -17.11 31.11
N ARG A 334 12.85 -17.69 31.44
CA ARG A 334 14.10 -17.38 30.77
C ARG A 334 14.08 -17.74 29.27
N ASN A 335 13.44 -18.83 28.87
CA ASN A 335 13.42 -19.25 27.44
C ASN A 335 12.15 -18.85 26.70
N ARG A 336 11.13 -18.34 27.39
CA ARG A 336 9.81 -18.05 26.82
C ARG A 336 9.90 -17.18 25.57
N GLY A 337 10.54 -16.01 25.67
CA GLY A 337 10.68 -15.09 24.53
C GLY A 337 11.42 -15.70 23.34
N PHE A 338 12.53 -16.40 23.61
CA PHE A 338 13.32 -17.05 22.55
C PHE A 338 12.54 -18.18 21.86
N ASN A 339 11.81 -18.99 22.63
CA ASN A 339 10.94 -20.03 22.09
C ASN A 339 9.78 -19.43 21.27
N THR A 340 9.18 -18.32 21.71
CA THR A 340 8.16 -17.61 20.94
C THR A 340 8.72 -17.17 19.58
N ALA A 341 9.92 -16.60 19.55
CA ALA A 341 10.58 -16.19 18.31
C ALA A 341 10.85 -17.39 17.36
N ILE A 342 11.36 -18.51 17.90
CA ILE A 342 11.57 -19.74 17.12
C ILE A 342 10.24 -20.23 16.54
N ASN A 343 9.20 -20.32 17.36
CA ASN A 343 7.88 -20.80 16.93
C ASN A 343 7.28 -19.89 15.85
N SER A 344 7.49 -18.58 15.95
CA SER A 344 7.07 -17.63 14.91
C SER A 344 7.82 -17.88 13.59
N ILE A 345 9.14 -18.07 13.62
CA ILE A 345 9.93 -18.37 12.41
C ILE A 345 9.49 -19.69 11.79
N THR A 346 9.35 -20.76 12.57
CA THR A 346 8.92 -22.06 12.05
C THR A 346 7.49 -21.99 11.51
N SER A 347 6.59 -21.27 12.18
CA SER A 347 5.22 -21.06 11.69
C SER A 347 5.17 -20.29 10.37
N ILE A 348 6.08 -19.32 10.17
CA ILE A 348 6.21 -18.60 8.89
C ILE A 348 6.66 -19.57 7.80
N LEU A 349 7.70 -20.39 8.07
CA LEU A 349 8.19 -21.38 7.12
C LEU A 349 7.10 -22.38 6.72
N ASP A 350 6.34 -22.89 7.71
CA ASP A 350 5.22 -23.79 7.48
C ASP A 350 4.12 -23.15 6.61
N THR A 351 3.76 -21.89 6.90
CA THR A 351 2.76 -21.14 6.13
C THR A 351 3.21 -20.88 4.70
N SER A 352 4.49 -20.55 4.52
CA SER A 352 5.14 -20.32 3.22
C SER A 352 5.44 -21.61 2.46
N LYS A 353 5.13 -22.78 3.03
CA LYS A 353 5.47 -24.12 2.48
C LYS A 353 6.96 -24.28 2.20
N MET A 354 7.80 -23.60 2.98
CA MET A 354 9.25 -23.77 2.94
C MET A 354 9.61 -24.81 3.99
N GLY A 355 10.12 -25.96 3.54
CA GLY A 355 10.58 -27.02 4.44
C GLY A 355 11.97 -26.70 4.99
N TYR A 356 12.35 -27.35 6.08
CA TYR A 356 13.73 -27.39 6.58
C TYR A 356 14.02 -28.83 7.05
N GLN A 357 15.20 -29.36 6.74
CA GLN A 357 15.60 -30.70 7.19
C GLN A 357 16.50 -30.66 8.43
N TYR A 358 17.19 -29.55 8.66
CA TYR A 358 18.11 -29.39 9.79
C TYR A 358 17.71 -28.21 10.68
N VAL A 359 17.64 -28.49 11.98
CA VAL A 359 17.36 -27.50 13.03
C VAL A 359 18.38 -27.65 14.13
N GLU A 360 19.10 -26.57 14.41
CA GLU A 360 19.99 -26.47 15.55
C GLU A 360 19.52 -25.32 16.44
N ASN A 361 19.03 -25.66 17.64
CA ASN A 361 18.50 -24.71 18.61
C ASN A 361 19.43 -24.64 19.83
N LEU A 362 20.36 -23.68 19.79
CA LEU A 362 21.32 -23.43 20.85
C LEU A 362 20.72 -22.43 21.86
N LYS A 363 19.86 -22.94 22.75
CA LYS A 363 19.16 -22.12 23.76
C LYS A 363 20.09 -21.31 24.67
N ASN A 364 21.26 -21.85 25.00
CA ASN A 364 22.24 -21.19 25.87
C ASN A 364 22.95 -20.03 25.16
N ALA A 365 23.25 -20.19 23.87
CA ALA A 365 23.88 -19.18 23.02
C ALA A 365 22.87 -18.21 22.38
N ARG A 366 21.57 -18.46 22.56
CA ARG A 366 20.46 -17.74 21.89
C ARG A 366 20.64 -17.68 20.37
N GLU A 367 20.98 -18.84 19.81
CA GLU A 367 21.21 -19.01 18.38
C GLU A 367 20.33 -20.14 17.83
N LEU A 368 19.66 -19.86 16.70
CA LEU A 368 18.87 -20.81 15.93
C LEU A 368 19.45 -20.86 14.52
N ILE A 369 19.73 -22.07 14.04
CA ILE A 369 20.15 -22.32 12.66
C ILE A 369 19.15 -23.30 12.05
N LEU A 370 18.52 -22.86 10.95
CA LEU A 370 17.64 -23.68 10.13
C LEU A 370 18.29 -23.82 8.74
N ARG A 371 18.32 -25.03 8.20
CA ARG A 371 18.85 -25.28 6.85
C ARG A 371 17.91 -26.17 6.07
N GLU A 372 17.71 -25.80 4.81
CA GLU A 372 17.12 -26.66 3.81
C GLU A 372 18.20 -27.12 2.83
N TYR A 373 18.25 -28.42 2.57
CA TYR A 373 19.18 -29.02 1.63
C TYR A 373 18.44 -29.45 0.36
N GLU A 374 19.11 -29.32 -0.79
CA GLU A 374 18.62 -29.79 -2.08
C GLU A 374 19.06 -31.25 -2.30
N ASP A 375 18.11 -32.18 -2.39
CA ASP A 375 18.37 -33.59 -2.68
C ASP A 375 18.45 -33.78 -4.20
N THR A 376 19.67 -33.90 -4.75
CA THR A 376 19.82 -34.32 -6.15
C THR A 376 20.91 -35.35 -6.43
N ASP A 377 21.92 -35.52 -5.57
CA ASP A 377 23.02 -36.45 -5.88
C ASP A 377 23.66 -37.09 -4.63
N PRO A 378 23.68 -38.43 -4.49
CA PRO A 378 24.31 -39.14 -3.37
C PRO A 378 25.84 -39.03 -3.32
N THR A 379 26.48 -38.56 -4.41
CA THR A 379 27.94 -38.48 -4.52
C THR A 379 28.51 -37.11 -4.21
N THR A 380 27.66 -36.09 -4.09
CA THR A 380 28.03 -34.73 -3.71
C THR A 380 27.41 -34.37 -2.36
N LEU A 381 28.12 -33.55 -1.57
CA LEU A 381 27.53 -32.99 -0.35
C LEU A 381 26.29 -32.18 -0.77
N PRO A 382 25.13 -32.38 -0.12
CA PRO A 382 23.90 -31.72 -0.53
C PRO A 382 24.06 -30.20 -0.45
N ASP A 383 23.70 -29.51 -1.52
CA ASP A 383 23.80 -28.05 -1.61
C ASP A 383 22.72 -27.41 -0.73
N GLU A 384 23.07 -26.33 -0.02
CA GLU A 384 22.13 -25.62 0.86
C GLU A 384 21.17 -24.78 0.01
N ARG A 385 19.89 -25.16 -0.04
CA ARG A 385 18.84 -24.41 -0.75
C ARG A 385 18.59 -23.05 -0.07
N TYR A 386 18.56 -23.04 1.26
CA TYR A 386 18.64 -21.83 2.05
C TYR A 386 19.11 -22.14 3.47
N SER A 387 19.70 -21.14 4.13
CA SER A 387 19.99 -21.17 5.55
C SER A 387 19.46 -19.91 6.24
N ILE A 388 18.79 -20.09 7.38
CA ILE A 388 18.33 -19.02 8.25
C ILE A 388 19.09 -19.13 9.55
N LYS A 389 19.74 -18.03 9.94
CA LYS A 389 20.42 -17.91 11.23
C LYS A 389 19.80 -16.75 12.00
N MET A 390 19.24 -17.06 13.16
CA MET A 390 18.77 -16.06 14.13
C MET A 390 19.73 -16.08 15.32
N LYS A 391 20.23 -14.92 15.72
CA LYS A 391 21.07 -14.75 16.91
C LYS A 391 20.64 -13.51 17.67
N TYR A 392 20.44 -13.65 18.97
CA TYR A 392 20.14 -12.54 19.87
C TYR A 392 21.42 -11.97 20.46
N TYR A 393 21.50 -10.65 20.54
CA TYR A 393 22.61 -9.94 21.17
C TYR A 393 22.09 -8.96 22.20
N ASP A 394 22.65 -9.02 23.41
CA ASP A 394 22.43 -7.97 24.41
C ASP A 394 23.34 -6.76 24.11
N GLN A 395 22.99 -5.60 24.66
CA GLN A 395 23.74 -4.34 24.50
C GLN A 395 25.20 -4.47 24.93
N THR A 396 25.46 -5.25 25.98
CA THR A 396 26.82 -5.55 26.47
C THR A 396 27.63 -6.30 25.41
N GLN A 397 27.05 -7.36 24.84
CA GLN A 397 27.66 -8.15 23.77
C GLN A 397 27.87 -7.33 22.50
N LEU A 398 26.91 -6.48 22.12
CA LEU A 398 27.06 -5.60 20.95
C LEU A 398 28.25 -4.65 21.11
N GLN A 399 28.49 -4.13 22.31
CA GLN A 399 29.66 -3.28 22.57
C GLN A 399 30.97 -4.06 22.49
N GLU A 400 31.00 -5.29 23.00
CA GLU A 400 32.17 -6.16 22.90
C GLU A 400 32.45 -6.59 21.46
N GLU A 401 31.43 -6.98 20.70
CA GLU A 401 31.58 -7.34 19.28
C GLU A 401 32.04 -6.14 18.45
N ARG A 402 31.56 -4.92 18.74
CA ARG A 402 32.07 -3.71 18.09
C ARG A 402 33.55 -3.49 18.37
N LYS A 403 33.98 -3.63 19.62
CA LYS A 403 35.40 -3.53 19.98
C LYS A 403 36.24 -4.60 19.30
N ALA A 404 35.74 -5.84 19.26
CA ALA A 404 36.42 -6.95 18.58
C ALA A 404 36.52 -6.71 17.07
N TYR A 405 35.47 -6.16 16.46
CA TYR A 405 35.45 -5.78 15.06
C TYR A 405 36.46 -4.67 14.76
N ASP A 406 36.54 -3.64 15.60
CA ASP A 406 37.54 -2.56 15.44
C ASP A 406 38.98 -3.10 15.50
N VAL A 407 39.24 -4.08 16.37
CA VAL A 407 40.54 -4.76 16.44
C VAL A 407 40.80 -5.55 15.16
N MET A 408 39.81 -6.28 14.65
CA MET A 408 39.93 -7.07 13.42
C MET A 408 40.18 -6.18 12.18
N VAL A 409 39.49 -5.04 12.09
CA VAL A 409 39.68 -4.08 10.99
C VAL A 409 41.09 -3.49 11.04
N LYS A 410 41.59 -3.12 12.23
CA LYS A 410 42.97 -2.65 12.39
C LYS A 410 44.00 -3.71 12.02
N SER A 411 43.79 -4.98 12.41
CA SER A 411 44.70 -6.05 11.99
C SER A 411 44.69 -6.23 10.47
N PHE A 412 43.52 -6.11 9.84
CA PHE A 412 43.40 -6.20 8.40
C PHE A 412 44.07 -5.01 7.68
N GLU A 413 43.93 -3.81 8.22
CA GLU A 413 44.61 -2.60 7.73
C GLU A 413 46.14 -2.78 7.74
N ILE A 414 46.69 -3.30 8.84
CA ILE A 414 48.13 -3.62 8.96
C ILE A 414 48.55 -4.65 7.91
N GLU A 415 47.77 -5.71 7.69
CA GLU A 415 48.08 -6.70 6.65
C GLU A 415 48.04 -6.09 5.24
N VAL A 416 47.11 -5.19 4.97
CA VAL A 416 47.03 -4.47 3.69
C VAL A 416 48.23 -3.54 3.50
N GLU A 417 48.67 -2.82 4.54
CA GLU A 417 49.90 -2.02 4.51
C GLU A 417 51.14 -2.89 4.24
N HIS A 418 51.26 -4.04 4.87
CA HIS A 418 52.35 -4.99 4.59
C HIS A 418 52.37 -5.46 3.13
N ILE A 419 51.21 -5.77 2.56
CA ILE A 419 51.10 -6.15 1.14
C ILE A 419 51.46 -4.96 0.23
N TRP A 420 51.01 -3.76 0.60
CA TRP A 420 51.30 -2.54 -0.14
C TRP A 420 52.80 -2.25 -0.17
N ASP A 421 53.48 -2.33 0.97
CA ASP A 421 54.93 -2.14 1.09
C ASP A 421 55.71 -3.18 0.27
N LEU A 422 55.30 -4.45 0.30
CA LEU A 422 55.91 -5.49 -0.54
C LEU A 422 55.72 -5.22 -2.03
N SER A 423 54.54 -4.72 -2.42
CA SER A 423 54.24 -4.38 -3.82
C SER A 423 55.04 -3.18 -4.34
N LEU A 424 55.31 -2.19 -3.46
CA LEU A 424 56.15 -1.03 -3.74
C LEU A 424 57.64 -1.36 -3.85
N ILE A 425 58.11 -2.41 -3.17
CA ILE A 425 59.51 -2.87 -3.24
C ILE A 425 59.78 -3.66 -4.53
N HIS A 426 58.75 -4.13 -5.23
CA HIS A 426 58.86 -4.89 -6.50
C HIS A 426 58.55 -4.06 -7.76
N ILE A 427 58.35 -2.75 -7.62
CA ILE A 427 58.33 -1.75 -8.70
C ILE A 427 59.60 -0.91 -8.56
#